data_AF-A0A923RHG8-F1
#
_entry.id   AF-A0A923RHG8-F1
#
_cell.length_a   1.000
_cell.length_b   1.000
_cell.length_c   1.000
_cell.angle_alpha   90.00
_cell.angle_beta   90.00
_cell.angle_gamma   90.00
#
_symmetry.space_group_name_H-M   'P 1'
#
loop_
_entity.id
_entity.type
_entity.pdbx_description
1 polymer ?
#
loop_
_entity_poly.entity_id
_entity_poly.type
_entity_poly.pdbx_seq_one_letter_code
_entity_poly.pdbx_strand_id
1 'polypeptide(L)'
;MFSARLPGAASKEGAYDLQQKKRGLRPLFPVCPAPSAGPAQRRGGRRAVKSRLQRLVLLTGLVLLGVAAGVALSRAGVGVPCLFHAATGLDCPGCGATRMLSALAAGDLAAAWRSNPALLLLCPLLALLAVRLAAGWARTGTLRPSPVQTFLLWACAAVLLVFGVLRNLPFYPY
;
A
#
# COMPACT_ATOMS: atom_id res chain seq x y z
N MET A 1 -2.20 20.98 -68.41
CA MET A 1 -1.91 20.68 -66.98
C MET A 1 -2.88 19.60 -66.50
N PHE A 2 -2.35 18.54 -65.88
CA PHE A 2 -3.03 17.47 -65.08
C PHE A 2 -3.99 16.50 -65.81
N SER A 3 -3.56 15.27 -66.17
CA SER A 3 -3.48 14.02 -65.36
C SER A 3 -4.87 13.49 -64.94
N ALA A 4 -5.49 12.53 -65.66
CA ALA A 4 -5.30 11.07 -65.64
C ALA A 4 -5.69 10.34 -64.33
N ARG A 5 -6.82 9.60 -64.31
CA ARG A 5 -6.91 8.17 -63.87
C ARG A 5 -8.30 7.54 -64.11
N LEU A 6 -8.27 6.29 -64.55
CA LEU A 6 -9.38 5.36 -64.90
C LEU A 6 -10.02 4.68 -63.64
N PRO A 7 -10.73 3.54 -63.76
CA PRO A 7 -12.16 3.37 -63.48
C PRO A 7 -12.43 2.67 -62.13
N GLY A 8 -13.42 3.14 -61.38
CA GLY A 8 -13.82 2.53 -60.11
C GLY A 8 -14.44 1.14 -60.32
N ALA A 9 -13.78 0.14 -59.76
CA ALA A 9 -14.13 -1.28 -59.79
C ALA A 9 -15.58 -1.55 -59.31
N ALA A 10 -16.39 -2.09 -60.21
CA ALA A 10 -17.48 -2.99 -59.85
C ALA A 10 -16.90 -4.29 -59.24
N SER A 11 -17.69 -5.00 -58.44
CA SER A 11 -17.34 -6.26 -57.71
C SER A 11 -16.58 -5.97 -56.42
N LYS A 12 -17.13 -6.18 -55.22
CA LYS A 12 -17.50 -7.50 -54.69
C LYS A 12 -18.65 -7.44 -53.67
N GLU A 13 -19.39 -6.32 -53.64
CA GLU A 13 -20.18 -5.97 -52.48
C GLU A 13 -21.51 -6.72 -52.32
N GLY A 14 -22.21 -6.99 -53.42
CA GLY A 14 -23.47 -7.75 -53.35
C GLY A 14 -23.30 -9.26 -53.11
N ALA A 15 -22.10 -9.82 -53.24
CA ALA A 15 -21.89 -11.27 -53.24
C ALA A 15 -21.73 -11.88 -51.84
N TYR A 16 -21.19 -11.12 -50.88
CA TYR A 16 -20.95 -11.63 -49.52
C TYR A 16 -22.22 -11.67 -48.67
N ASP A 17 -23.18 -10.80 -48.94
CA ASP A 17 -24.40 -10.64 -48.14
C ASP A 17 -25.39 -11.79 -48.37
N LEU A 18 -25.44 -12.30 -49.60
CA LEU A 18 -26.28 -13.45 -49.95
C LEU A 18 -25.74 -14.80 -49.42
N GLN A 19 -24.43 -14.88 -49.11
CA GLN A 19 -23.81 -16.12 -48.65
C GLN A 19 -23.96 -16.36 -47.14
N GLN A 20 -24.08 -15.30 -46.34
CA GLN A 20 -24.24 -15.44 -44.88
C GLN A 20 -25.67 -15.85 -44.46
N LYS A 21 -26.71 -15.43 -45.22
CA LYS A 21 -28.11 -15.71 -44.87
C LYS A 21 -28.51 -17.19 -44.98
N LYS A 22 -27.75 -18.02 -45.72
CA LYS A 22 -28.03 -19.46 -45.91
C LYS A 22 -27.42 -20.39 -44.86
N ARG A 23 -26.53 -19.90 -43.99
CA ARG A 23 -25.72 -20.76 -43.08
C ARG A 23 -26.13 -20.67 -41.61
N GLY A 24 -27.39 -20.34 -41.31
CA GLY A 24 -27.86 -20.06 -39.96
C GLY A 24 -27.17 -20.85 -38.85
N LEU A 25 -26.20 -20.21 -38.15
CA LEU A 25 -25.93 -20.32 -36.71
C LEU A 25 -24.63 -19.57 -36.26
N ARG A 26 -24.80 -18.72 -35.23
CA ARG A 26 -23.84 -18.19 -34.21
C ARG A 26 -22.93 -16.97 -34.57
N PRO A 27 -22.46 -16.23 -33.55
CA PRO A 27 -23.11 -15.12 -32.85
C PRO A 27 -22.58 -13.75 -33.32
N LEU A 28 -23.44 -12.73 -33.21
CA LEU A 28 -23.27 -11.39 -33.79
C LEU A 28 -22.71 -10.36 -32.80
N PHE A 29 -21.59 -10.64 -32.12
CA PHE A 29 -20.83 -9.56 -31.48
C PHE A 29 -19.33 -9.70 -31.72
N PRO A 30 -18.67 -8.70 -32.33
CA PRO A 30 -17.23 -8.70 -32.44
C PRO A 30 -16.62 -8.54 -31.04
N VAL A 31 -15.71 -9.44 -30.68
CA VAL A 31 -14.78 -9.21 -29.58
C VAL A 31 -13.90 -8.04 -30.01
N CYS A 32 -14.23 -6.83 -29.56
CA CYS A 32 -13.35 -5.68 -29.77
C CYS A 32 -12.00 -5.96 -29.09
N PRO A 33 -10.87 -5.87 -29.81
CA PRO A 33 -9.57 -5.88 -29.16
C PRO A 33 -9.46 -4.66 -28.23
N ALA A 34 -8.96 -4.88 -27.00
CA ALA A 34 -8.79 -3.83 -26.01
C ALA A 34 -7.97 -2.66 -26.61
N PRO A 35 -8.38 -1.39 -26.43
CA PRO A 35 -7.67 -0.24 -26.99
C PRO A 35 -6.25 -0.18 -26.42
N SER A 36 -5.26 -0.25 -27.29
CA SER A 36 -3.85 -0.10 -26.93
C SER A 36 -3.59 1.35 -26.50
N ALA A 37 -3.41 1.57 -25.19
CA ALA A 37 -3.18 2.89 -24.62
C ALA A 37 -2.04 3.65 -25.35
N GLY A 38 -2.38 4.80 -25.94
CA GLY A 38 -1.47 5.62 -26.73
C GLY A 38 -0.31 6.24 -25.92
N PRO A 39 0.75 6.73 -26.57
CA PRO A 39 1.96 7.24 -25.91
C PRO A 39 1.69 8.42 -24.95
N ALA A 40 0.69 9.27 -25.23
CA ALA A 40 0.27 10.35 -24.33
C ALA A 40 -0.37 9.81 -23.04
N GLN A 41 -1.22 8.78 -23.13
CA GLN A 41 -1.86 8.13 -21.99
C GLN A 41 -0.83 7.39 -21.10
N ARG A 42 0.19 6.75 -21.71
CA ARG A 42 1.32 6.15 -21.00
C ARG A 42 2.20 7.18 -20.28
N ARG A 43 2.42 8.37 -20.87
CA ARG A 43 3.16 9.47 -20.23
C ARG A 43 2.40 10.04 -19.03
N GLY A 44 1.07 10.19 -19.12
CA GLY A 44 0.21 10.64 -18.03
C GLY A 44 0.26 9.71 -16.81
N GLY A 45 0.12 8.40 -17.02
CA GLY A 45 0.23 7.40 -15.96
C GLY A 45 1.60 7.39 -15.26
N ARG A 46 2.69 7.48 -16.03
CA ARG A 46 4.06 7.56 -15.46
C ARG A 46 4.28 8.82 -14.61
N ARG A 47 3.77 9.98 -15.04
CA ARG A 47 3.85 11.23 -14.26
C ARG A 47 3.06 11.13 -12.95
N ALA A 48 1.86 10.55 -12.99
CA ALA A 48 1.03 10.34 -11.80
C ALA A 48 1.65 9.36 -10.79
N VAL A 49 2.27 8.27 -11.26
CA VAL A 49 3.00 7.33 -10.39
C VAL A 49 4.22 8.03 -9.77
N LYS A 50 4.99 8.80 -10.56
CA LYS A 50 6.16 9.53 -10.07
C LYS A 50 5.80 10.55 -8.98
N SER A 51 4.71 11.31 -9.14
CA SER A 51 4.29 12.29 -8.14
C SER A 51 3.80 11.64 -6.84
N ARG A 52 3.11 10.49 -6.92
CA ARG A 52 2.71 9.70 -5.74
C ARG A 52 3.92 9.12 -5.01
N LEU A 53 4.88 8.59 -5.76
CA LEU A 53 6.13 8.08 -5.18
C LEU A 53 6.92 9.21 -4.51
N GLN A 54 7.02 10.39 -5.14
CA GLN A 54 7.65 11.57 -4.54
C GLN A 54 6.97 11.94 -3.22
N ARG A 55 5.63 11.96 -3.16
CA ARG A 55 4.90 12.21 -1.91
C ARG A 55 5.21 11.16 -0.84
N LEU A 56 5.24 9.88 -1.19
CA LEU A 56 5.61 8.82 -0.24
C LEU A 56 7.02 9.05 0.30
N VAL A 57 7.99 9.29 -0.57
CA VAL A 57 9.39 9.54 -0.16
C VAL A 57 9.48 10.75 0.77
N LEU A 58 8.80 11.85 0.44
CA LEU A 58 8.77 13.06 1.27
C LEU A 58 8.13 12.80 2.63
N LEU A 59 6.98 12.11 2.68
CA LEU A 59 6.31 11.77 3.93
C LEU A 59 7.16 10.82 4.78
N THR A 60 7.74 9.79 4.19
CA THR A 60 8.65 8.88 4.90
C THR A 60 9.88 9.62 5.41
N GLY A 61 10.46 10.53 4.62
CA GLY A 61 11.59 11.36 5.04
C GLY A 61 11.25 12.26 6.22
N LEU A 62 10.06 12.90 6.19
CA LEU A 62 9.58 13.74 7.29
C LEU A 62 9.36 12.92 8.58
N VAL A 63 8.76 11.73 8.46
CA VAL A 63 8.57 10.82 9.60
C VAL A 63 9.93 10.39 10.18
N LEU A 64 10.88 9.99 9.34
CA LEU A 64 12.23 9.59 9.78
C LEU A 64 12.96 10.76 10.46
N LEU A 65 12.84 11.97 9.93
CA LEU A 65 13.42 13.18 10.54
C LEU A 65 12.79 13.45 11.91
N GLY A 66 11.46 13.34 12.02
CA GLY A 66 10.75 13.49 13.29
C GLY A 66 11.16 12.44 14.33
N VAL A 67 11.33 11.18 13.91
CA VAL A 67 11.84 10.09 14.77
C VAL A 67 13.28 10.38 15.22
N ALA A 68 14.16 10.78 14.30
CA ALA A 68 15.55 11.12 14.64
C ALA A 68 15.63 12.29 15.62
N ALA A 69 14.83 13.35 15.40
CA ALA A 69 14.71 14.46 16.33
C ALA A 69 14.17 14.00 17.70
N GLY A 70 13.12 13.18 17.73
CA GLY A 70 12.56 12.63 18.96
C GLY A 70 13.57 11.78 19.75
N VAL A 71 14.38 10.98 19.07
CA VAL A 71 15.48 10.20 19.68
C VAL A 71 16.57 11.13 20.22
N ALA A 72 16.95 12.17 19.48
CA ALA A 72 17.92 13.17 19.94
C ALA A 72 17.42 13.92 21.17
N LEU A 73 16.15 14.35 21.19
CA LEU A 73 15.52 14.99 22.35
C LEU A 73 15.42 14.04 23.54
N SER A 74 15.08 12.77 23.31
CA SER A 74 15.03 11.75 24.36
C SER A 74 16.40 11.53 24.99
N ARG A 75 17.48 11.54 24.20
CA ARG A 75 18.86 11.50 24.70
C ARG A 75 19.27 12.77 25.45
N ALA A 76 18.69 13.91 25.12
CA ALA A 76 18.86 15.16 25.83
C ALA A 76 18.01 15.26 27.12
N GLY A 77 17.29 14.19 27.50
CA GLY A 77 16.45 14.15 28.72
C GLY A 77 15.06 14.76 28.56
N VAL A 78 14.69 15.21 27.35
CA VAL A 78 13.36 15.78 27.05
C VAL A 78 12.47 14.67 26.50
N GLY A 79 11.84 13.90 27.41
CA GLY A 79 10.85 12.89 27.08
C GLY A 79 9.43 13.43 27.23
N VAL A 80 8.54 13.15 26.27
CA VAL A 80 7.11 13.43 26.44
C VAL A 80 6.52 12.29 27.29
N PRO A 81 6.07 12.54 28.54
CA PRO A 81 5.45 11.50 29.34
C PRO A 81 4.13 11.06 28.69
N CYS A 82 3.88 9.74 28.67
CA CYS A 82 2.65 9.17 28.15
C CYS A 82 1.48 9.60 29.06
N LEU A 83 0.68 10.58 28.63
CA LEU A 83 -0.47 11.10 29.39
C LEU A 83 -1.45 9.98 29.81
N PHE A 84 -1.60 8.94 29.00
CA PHE A 84 -2.44 7.78 29.32
C PHE A 84 -1.91 6.99 30.51
N HIS A 85 -0.61 6.73 30.56
CA HIS A 85 0.02 6.05 31.70
C HIS A 85 -0.02 6.94 32.95
N ALA A 86 0.22 8.25 32.79
CA ALA A 86 0.09 9.21 33.89
C ALA A 86 -1.34 9.29 34.46
N ALA A 87 -2.36 9.15 33.62
CA ALA A 87 -3.76 9.23 34.03
C ALA A 87 -4.35 7.91 34.55
N THR A 88 -3.92 6.76 34.04
CA THR A 88 -4.54 5.46 34.33
C THR A 88 -3.62 4.48 35.06
N GLY A 89 -2.31 4.73 35.10
CA GLY A 89 -1.31 3.75 35.54
C GLY A 89 -1.12 2.58 34.58
N LEU A 90 -1.96 2.43 33.56
CA LEU A 90 -1.91 1.33 32.60
C LEU A 90 -0.93 1.65 31.48
N ASP A 91 -0.17 0.64 31.09
CA ASP A 91 0.69 0.75 29.92
C ASP A 91 -0.18 0.60 28.67
N CYS A 92 -0.29 1.66 27.88
CA CYS A 92 -1.01 1.64 26.59
C CYS A 92 -0.16 0.95 25.50
N PRO A 93 -0.75 0.10 24.63
CA PRO A 93 0.00 -0.62 23.60
C PRO A 93 0.75 0.32 22.65
N GLY A 94 0.25 1.55 22.47
CA GLY A 94 0.89 2.61 21.70
C GLY A 94 2.17 3.16 22.35
N CYS A 95 2.18 3.42 23.66
CA CYS A 95 3.36 3.96 24.36
C CYS A 95 4.52 2.94 24.41
N GLY A 96 4.19 1.64 24.50
CA GLY A 96 5.18 0.56 24.35
C GLY A 96 5.75 0.45 22.93
N ALA A 97 4.92 0.70 21.91
CA ALA A 97 5.36 0.74 20.51
C ALA A 97 6.34 1.89 20.25
N THR A 98 6.06 3.10 20.76
CA THR A 98 6.96 4.25 20.62
C THR A 98 8.30 4.00 21.29
N ARG A 99 8.32 3.46 22.52
CA ARG A 99 9.57 3.10 23.22
C ARG A 99 10.37 2.04 22.47
N MET A 100 9.71 1.01 21.94
CA MET A 100 10.34 -0.03 21.13
C MET A 100 10.97 0.57 19.86
N LEU A 101 10.24 1.42 19.12
CA LEU A 101 10.74 2.05 17.90
C LEU A 101 11.90 3.01 18.17
N SER A 102 11.85 3.78 19.27
CA SER A 102 12.96 4.64 19.69
C SER A 102 14.20 3.83 20.07
N ALA A 103 14.03 2.69 20.75
CA ALA A 103 15.12 1.78 21.09
C ALA A 103 15.74 1.13 19.83
N LEU A 104 14.91 0.70 18.87
CA LEU A 104 15.38 0.21 17.57
C LEU A 104 16.15 1.28 16.79
N ALA A 105 15.65 2.53 16.78
CA ALA A 105 16.33 3.66 16.16
C ALA A 105 17.66 4.01 16.88
N ALA A 106 17.75 3.72 18.16
CA ALA A 106 18.97 3.84 18.95
C ALA A 106 19.95 2.66 18.76
N GLY A 107 19.53 1.58 18.10
CA GLY A 107 20.31 0.33 17.94
C GLY A 107 20.26 -0.61 19.14
N ASP A 108 19.41 -0.36 20.12
CA ASP A 108 19.29 -1.18 21.34
C ASP A 108 18.13 -2.19 21.23
N LEU A 109 18.46 -3.39 20.74
CA LEU A 109 17.52 -4.50 20.63
C LEU A 109 17.02 -5.00 21.98
N ALA A 110 17.84 -4.93 23.03
CA ALA A 110 17.46 -5.41 24.35
C ALA A 110 16.40 -4.50 24.99
N ALA A 111 16.58 -3.18 24.87
CA ALA A 111 15.57 -2.22 25.29
C ALA A 111 14.30 -2.31 24.44
N ALA A 112 14.42 -2.58 23.14
CA ALA A 112 13.25 -2.80 22.27
C ALA A 112 12.44 -4.04 22.70
N TRP A 113 13.12 -5.15 23.01
CA TRP A 113 12.49 -6.38 23.48
C TRP A 113 11.76 -6.17 24.81
N ARG A 114 12.40 -5.52 25.78
CA ARG A 114 11.77 -5.19 27.07
C ARG A 114 10.56 -4.27 26.93
N SER A 115 10.55 -3.40 25.91
CA SER A 115 9.48 -2.43 25.72
C SER A 115 8.21 -3.06 25.13
N ASN A 116 8.35 -3.90 24.10
CA ASN A 116 7.22 -4.55 23.45
C ASN A 116 7.68 -5.77 22.60
N PRO A 117 7.83 -6.97 23.19
CA PRO A 117 8.33 -8.14 22.47
C PRO A 117 7.35 -8.62 21.39
N ALA A 118 6.04 -8.53 21.64
CA ALA A 118 5.03 -8.92 20.66
C ALA A 118 5.10 -8.06 19.39
N LEU A 119 5.18 -6.74 19.55
CA LEU A 119 5.30 -5.85 18.41
C LEU A 119 6.65 -6.00 17.71
N LEU A 120 7.73 -6.26 18.45
CA LEU A 120 9.06 -6.46 17.86
C LEU A 120 9.06 -7.68 16.92
N LEU A 121 8.40 -8.77 17.31
CA LEU A 121 8.22 -9.97 16.47
C LEU A 121 7.30 -9.73 15.27
N LEU A 122 6.24 -8.94 15.43
CA LEU A 122 5.30 -8.60 14.35
C LEU A 122 5.83 -7.51 13.41
N CYS A 123 6.82 -6.73 13.84
CA CYS A 123 7.40 -5.61 13.11
C CYS A 123 7.82 -5.97 11.67
N PRO A 124 8.61 -7.04 11.39
CA PRO A 124 8.99 -7.39 10.02
C PRO A 124 7.79 -7.71 9.12
N LEU A 125 6.79 -8.40 9.65
CA LEU A 125 5.56 -8.72 8.91
C LEU A 125 4.77 -7.45 8.57
N LEU A 126 4.58 -6.57 9.57
CA LEU A 126 3.88 -5.29 9.39
C LEU A 126 4.63 -4.37 8.41
N ALA A 127 5.96 -4.33 8.47
CA ALA A 127 6.79 -3.57 7.56
C ALA A 127 6.64 -4.07 6.11
N LEU A 128 6.70 -5.38 5.89
CA LEU A 128 6.49 -5.98 4.57
C LEU A 128 5.11 -5.63 4.01
N LEU A 129 4.08 -5.72 4.86
CA LEU A 129 2.70 -5.43 4.48
C LEU A 129 2.52 -3.95 4.12
N ALA A 130 3.10 -3.04 4.91
CA ALA A 130 3.13 -1.61 4.63
C ALA A 130 3.82 -1.31 3.28
N VAL A 131 4.96 -1.93 2.99
CA VAL A 131 5.67 -1.77 1.71
C VAL A 131 4.82 -2.26 0.54
N ARG A 132 4.15 -3.41 0.66
CA ARG A 132 3.28 -3.94 -0.40
C ARG A 132 2.09 -3.03 -0.68
N LEU A 133 1.45 -2.50 0.38
CA LEU A 133 0.34 -1.57 0.27
C LEU A 133 0.78 -0.23 -0.33
N ALA A 134 1.90 0.32 0.11
CA ALA A 134 2.48 1.55 -0.42
C ALA A 134 2.85 1.39 -1.90
N ALA A 135 3.43 0.26 -2.30
CA ALA A 135 3.75 -0.04 -3.69
C ALA A 135 2.48 -0.19 -4.55
N GLY A 136 1.45 -0.85 -4.04
CA GLY A 136 0.14 -0.97 -4.70
C GLY A 136 -0.53 0.39 -4.90
N TRP A 137 -0.48 1.25 -3.87
CA TRP A 137 -1.01 2.61 -3.91
C TRP A 137 -0.22 3.50 -4.86
N ALA A 138 1.11 3.43 -4.89
CA ALA A 138 1.92 4.22 -5.80
C ALA A 138 1.57 3.91 -7.27
N ARG A 139 1.30 2.64 -7.59
CA ARG A 139 0.96 2.17 -8.95
C ARG A 139 -0.48 2.49 -9.35
N THR A 140 -1.45 2.17 -8.49
CA THR A 140 -2.89 2.26 -8.82
C THR A 140 -3.54 3.56 -8.36
N GLY A 141 -3.00 4.19 -7.32
CA GLY A 141 -3.59 5.36 -6.64
C GLY A 141 -4.69 5.02 -5.66
N THR A 142 -5.00 3.74 -5.51
CA THR A 142 -6.06 3.25 -4.63
C THR A 142 -5.46 2.36 -3.57
N LEU A 143 -5.84 2.59 -2.31
CA LEU A 143 -5.39 1.77 -1.20
C LEU A 143 -6.39 0.62 -1.03
N ARG A 144 -6.21 -0.44 -1.81
CA ARG A 144 -7.06 -1.63 -1.79
C ARG A 144 -6.26 -2.82 -1.28
N PRO A 145 -6.28 -3.09 0.04
CA PRO A 145 -5.68 -4.30 0.57
C PRO A 145 -6.39 -5.53 0.01
N SER A 146 -5.65 -6.60 -0.25
CA SER A 146 -6.28 -7.88 -0.58
C SER A 146 -7.00 -8.46 0.65
N PRO A 147 -7.93 -9.42 0.48
CA PRO A 147 -8.58 -10.08 1.62
C PRO A 147 -7.57 -10.70 2.59
N VAL A 148 -6.50 -11.30 2.05
CA VAL A 148 -5.40 -11.88 2.85
C VAL A 148 -4.65 -10.79 3.63
N GLN A 149 -4.35 -9.65 3.01
CA GLN A 149 -3.69 -8.53 3.68
C GLN A 149 -4.57 -7.95 4.79
N THR A 150 -5.87 -7.83 4.54
CA THR A 150 -6.84 -7.36 5.52
C THR A 150 -6.94 -8.33 6.71
N PHE A 151 -7.02 -9.63 6.43
CA PHE A 151 -6.99 -10.67 7.45
C PHE A 151 -5.71 -10.60 8.30
N LEU A 152 -4.54 -10.48 7.67
CA LEU A 152 -3.26 -10.37 8.38
C LEU A 152 -3.19 -9.10 9.24
N LEU A 153 -3.70 -7.96 8.77
CA LEU A 153 -3.78 -6.73 9.58
C LEU A 153 -4.65 -6.94 10.82
N TRP A 154 -5.83 -7.54 10.67
CA TRP A 154 -6.72 -7.84 11.79
C TRP A 154 -6.12 -8.87 12.74
N ALA A 155 -5.44 -9.90 12.23
CA ALA A 155 -4.75 -10.88 13.06
C ALA A 155 -3.63 -10.22 13.89
N CYS A 156 -2.79 -9.39 13.27
CA CYS A 156 -1.77 -8.63 13.99
C CYS A 156 -2.38 -7.69 15.04
N ALA A 157 -3.46 -6.99 14.70
CA ALA A 157 -4.17 -6.10 15.63
C ALA A 157 -4.75 -6.88 16.82
N ALA A 158 -5.36 -8.05 16.57
CA ALA A 158 -5.88 -8.91 17.62
C ALA A 158 -4.77 -9.41 18.55
N VAL A 159 -3.64 -9.88 18.00
CA VAL A 159 -2.48 -10.30 18.81
C VAL A 159 -1.95 -9.16 19.67
N LEU A 160 -1.81 -7.95 19.11
CA LEU A 160 -1.35 -6.78 19.87
C LEU A 160 -2.34 -6.35 20.96
N LEU A 161 -3.65 -6.46 20.69
CA LEU A 161 -4.68 -6.19 21.69
C LEU A 161 -4.66 -7.23 22.81
N VAL A 162 -4.60 -8.51 22.48
CA VAL A 162 -4.51 -9.60 23.46
C VAL A 162 -3.25 -9.43 24.31
N PHE A 163 -2.08 -9.20 23.70
CA PHE A 163 -0.84 -8.92 24.43
C PHE A 163 -0.97 -7.68 25.32
N GLY A 164 -1.59 -6.61 24.79
CA GLY A 164 -1.86 -5.38 25.52
C GLY A 164 -2.76 -5.59 26.74
N VAL A 165 -3.76 -6.47 26.66
CA VAL A 165 -4.60 -6.85 27.79
C VAL A 165 -3.84 -7.73 28.78
N LEU A 166 -3.17 -8.78 28.29
CA LEU A 166 -2.40 -9.73 29.10
C LEU A 166 -1.36 -9.06 29.99
N ARG A 167 -0.63 -8.08 29.46
CA ARG A 167 0.38 -7.35 30.25
C ARG A 167 -0.18 -6.41 31.32
N ASN A 168 -1.46 -6.04 31.19
CA ASN A 168 -2.14 -5.16 32.15
C ASN A 168 -2.94 -5.96 33.20
N LEU A 169 -2.91 -7.30 33.13
CA LEU A 169 -3.53 -8.16 34.15
C LEU A 169 -2.61 -8.27 35.39
N PRO A 170 -3.18 -8.23 36.60
CA PRO A 170 -2.42 -8.20 37.86
C PRO A 170 -1.64 -9.50 38.17
N PHE A 171 -1.83 -10.56 37.39
CA PHE A 171 -1.18 -11.87 37.58
C PHE A 171 -0.01 -12.11 36.62
N TYR A 172 0.35 -11.15 35.77
CA TYR A 172 1.45 -11.30 34.81
C TYR A 172 2.79 -11.02 35.52
N PRO A 173 3.74 -11.99 35.56
CA PRO A 173 5.01 -11.79 36.24
C PRO A 173 5.90 -10.86 35.41
N TYR A 174 6.56 -9.95 36.13
CA TYR A 174 7.40 -8.85 35.64
C TYR A 174 8.67 -9.35 34.92
#